data_AF-A0A2D5QMG9-F1
#
_entry.id   AF-A0A2D5QMG9-F1
#
_cell.length_a   1.000
_cell.length_b   1.000
_cell.length_c   1.000
_cell.angle_alpha   90.00
_cell.angle_beta   90.00
_cell.angle_gamma   90.00
#
_symmetry.space_group_name_H-M   'P 1'
#
loop_
_entity.id
_entity.type
_entity.pdbx_description
1 polymer ?
#
loop_
_entity_poly.entity_id
_entity_poly.type
_entity_poly.pdbx_seq_one_letter_code
_entity_poly.pdbx_strand_id
1 'polypeptide(L)'
;MSTFTLNTFFQIILLFCIFIFTIAAFSNSGEARRNASKINLRGTSKLEADFFQDLKRGELNEWSLADAFFIASGIREQSQLNRARQWYDRLVDEAKEILKPYKKADERADQLLRWLHKRVFRTYKAQATDAFDIIKTGKFNCLSSCIMYGMIGEKLGLHVRGITVDQHAFCRVYSRPLPKRITSTKSRSGGWDVETTTALGFNPGRTVQIDRAVISVPRSRYRNRKEISLLEMVGLIYTNHVGMTRAYPSHEDRLLAYQKAHLFFPRDQIIKHNILAAHTQVIQGYAKRRRWQGAQAFLEQLADFDHQDKYLTTLWMQVAEQHLDHASYKGLEVALKELKNYQELAQSVPKSTWYYLEAQLYGRAASHLDDRSRSDEADQYFNKACLIGQKAQSQRNRGSLSSRQAIKRLRHNYLVLVKNYIIKVFNQRNLSRAKKLISIALKTNSSDRDLRQLKQKIFRN
;
A
#
# COMPACT_ATOMS: atom_id res chain seq x y z
N MET A 1 -1.10 58.17 -47.06
CA MET A 1 -0.02 57.34 -46.48
C MET A 1 -0.23 57.32 -44.98
N SER A 2 -0.40 56.24 -44.23
CA SER A 2 -0.40 54.79 -44.44
C SER A 2 -1.37 54.21 -43.40
N THR A 3 -2.21 53.26 -43.81
CA THR A 3 -3.22 52.62 -42.96
C THR A 3 -2.58 51.55 -42.07
N PHE A 4 -2.51 51.81 -40.76
CA PHE A 4 -2.23 50.78 -39.75
C PHE A 4 -3.47 49.91 -39.58
N THR A 5 -3.45 48.71 -40.17
CA THR A 5 -4.54 47.74 -40.10
C THR A 5 -4.57 47.04 -38.75
N LEU A 6 -5.78 46.87 -38.20
CA LEU A 6 -6.19 46.16 -36.97
C LEU A 6 -5.64 44.72 -36.77
N ASN A 7 -4.77 44.23 -37.65
CA ASN A 7 -4.31 42.85 -37.70
C ASN A 7 -3.13 42.54 -36.76
N THR A 8 -2.38 43.55 -36.30
CA THR A 8 -1.25 43.35 -35.37
C THR A 8 -1.68 43.18 -33.91
N PHE A 9 -2.83 43.75 -33.52
CA PHE A 9 -3.33 43.60 -32.14
C PHE A 9 -3.88 42.19 -31.87
N PHE A 10 -4.49 41.56 -32.88
CA PHE A 10 -4.98 40.19 -32.79
C PHE A 10 -3.86 39.14 -32.77
N GLN A 11 -2.75 39.39 -33.47
CA GLN A 11 -1.59 38.47 -33.44
C GLN A 11 -0.83 38.50 -32.11
N ILE A 12 -0.80 39.64 -31.41
CA ILE A 12 -0.18 39.76 -30.07
C ILE A 12 -1.03 39.04 -29.01
N ILE A 13 -2.37 39.11 -29.10
CA ILE A 13 -3.27 38.39 -28.18
C ILE A 13 -3.24 36.87 -28.45
N LEU A 14 -3.12 36.44 -29.71
CA LEU A 14 -3.01 35.01 -30.06
C LEU A 14 -1.67 34.41 -29.59
N LEU A 15 -0.56 35.16 -29.66
CA LEU A 15 0.74 34.75 -29.11
C LEU A 15 0.74 34.71 -27.58
N PHE A 16 0.00 35.61 -26.91
CA PHE A 16 -0.15 35.57 -25.45
C PHE A 16 -1.04 34.40 -24.97
N CYS A 17 -2.09 34.06 -25.73
CA CYS A 17 -2.94 32.89 -25.46
C CYS A 17 -2.21 31.56 -25.71
N ILE A 18 -1.31 31.47 -26.70
CA ILE A 18 -0.49 30.28 -26.94
C ILE A 18 0.60 30.13 -25.86
N PHE A 19 1.12 31.23 -25.29
CA PHE A 19 2.08 31.19 -24.19
C PHE A 19 1.43 30.81 -22.83
N ILE A 20 0.17 31.21 -22.60
CA ILE A 20 -0.59 30.79 -21.41
C ILE A 20 -1.07 29.32 -21.52
N PHE A 21 -1.34 28.82 -22.72
CA PHE A 21 -1.71 27.40 -22.92
C PHE A 21 -0.52 26.43 -22.97
N THR A 22 0.71 26.90 -23.24
CA THR A 22 1.91 26.03 -23.17
C THR A 22 2.47 25.88 -21.76
N ILE A 23 2.10 26.74 -20.81
CA ILE A 23 2.38 26.52 -19.37
C ILE A 23 1.37 25.53 -18.75
N ALA A 24 0.19 25.34 -19.35
CA ALA A 24 -0.80 24.35 -18.92
C ALA A 24 -0.54 22.92 -19.46
N ALA A 25 0.39 22.73 -20.39
CA ALA A 25 0.78 21.40 -20.90
C ALA A 25 2.04 20.81 -20.23
N PHE A 26 2.66 21.54 -19.28
CA PHE A 26 3.87 21.13 -18.56
C PHE A 26 3.66 20.88 -17.05
N SER A 27 2.46 20.45 -16.62
CA SER A 27 2.18 20.18 -15.20
C SER A 27 1.83 18.73 -14.83
N ASN A 28 1.91 17.76 -15.75
CA ASN A 28 1.75 16.34 -15.42
C ASN A 28 2.97 15.68 -14.73
N SER A 29 4.02 16.45 -14.46
CA SER A 29 5.15 16.07 -13.57
C SER A 29 4.98 16.60 -12.14
N GLY A 30 4.07 17.56 -11.91
CA GLY A 30 3.83 18.19 -10.61
C GLY A 30 2.97 17.34 -9.68
N GLU A 31 1.96 16.64 -10.19
CA GLU A 31 1.12 15.73 -9.39
C GLU A 31 1.89 14.48 -8.91
N ALA A 32 2.84 13.97 -9.71
CA ALA A 32 3.72 12.90 -9.28
C ALA A 32 4.68 13.34 -8.15
N ARG A 33 5.15 14.61 -8.19
CA ARG A 33 5.95 15.20 -7.12
C ARG A 33 5.14 15.46 -5.83
N ARG A 34 3.85 15.79 -5.92
CA ARG A 34 2.97 16.01 -4.75
C ARG A 34 2.55 14.71 -4.06
N ASN A 35 2.49 13.57 -4.76
CA ASN A 35 2.07 12.31 -4.14
C ASN A 35 3.22 11.51 -3.47
N ALA A 36 4.49 11.78 -3.79
CA ALA A 36 5.64 11.15 -3.14
C ALA A 36 5.99 11.76 -1.76
N SER A 37 5.36 12.88 -1.38
CA SER A 37 5.75 13.70 -0.22
C SER A 37 5.24 13.18 1.13
N LYS A 38 4.54 12.04 1.20
CA LYS A 38 3.99 11.50 2.46
C LYS A 38 4.24 10.01 2.70
N ILE A 39 5.13 9.40 1.91
CA ILE A 39 5.61 8.04 2.20
C ILE A 39 6.42 8.08 3.50
N ASN A 40 5.94 7.38 4.52
CA ASN A 40 6.63 7.24 5.78
C ASN A 40 7.77 6.23 5.63
N LEU A 41 9.01 6.71 5.68
CA LEU A 41 10.22 5.89 5.62
C LEU A 41 10.85 5.71 7.01
N ARG A 42 10.09 5.89 8.09
CA ARG A 42 10.60 5.61 9.43
C ARG A 42 11.00 4.14 9.52
N GLY A 43 12.26 3.91 9.93
CA GLY A 43 12.88 2.57 9.95
C GLY A 43 13.85 2.32 8.80
N THR A 44 14.02 3.25 7.85
CA THR A 44 15.13 3.20 6.89
C THR A 44 16.44 3.64 7.52
N SER A 45 17.56 3.03 7.12
CA SER A 45 18.88 3.55 7.50
C SER A 45 19.14 4.90 6.84
N LYS A 46 20.15 5.65 7.34
CA LYS A 46 20.59 6.90 6.72
C LYS A 46 20.95 6.69 5.23
N LEU A 47 21.70 5.63 4.94
CA LEU A 47 22.07 5.26 3.57
C LEU A 47 20.84 5.06 2.66
N GLU A 48 19.83 4.33 3.14
CA GLU A 48 18.58 4.14 2.40
C GLU A 48 17.83 5.47 2.20
N ALA A 49 17.77 6.31 3.23
CA ALA A 49 17.10 7.61 3.17
C ALA A 49 17.74 8.54 2.12
N ASP A 50 19.08 8.63 2.12
CA ASP A 50 19.85 9.43 1.16
C ASP A 50 19.61 8.92 -0.28
N PHE A 51 19.63 7.60 -0.48
CA PHE A 51 19.29 6.97 -1.77
C PHE A 51 17.86 7.30 -2.23
N PHE A 52 16.86 7.16 -1.35
CA PHE A 52 15.48 7.43 -1.71
C PHE A 52 15.20 8.91 -1.97
N GLN A 53 15.98 9.82 -1.37
CA GLN A 53 15.89 11.24 -1.66
C GLN A 53 16.30 11.56 -3.10
N ASP A 54 17.37 10.92 -3.58
CA ASP A 54 17.80 11.06 -4.99
C ASP A 54 16.79 10.40 -5.94
N LEU A 55 16.33 9.18 -5.62
CA LEU A 55 15.33 8.47 -6.43
C LEU A 55 14.05 9.29 -6.66
N LYS A 56 13.56 10.03 -5.65
CA LYS A 56 12.38 10.90 -5.76
C LYS A 56 12.54 12.03 -6.78
N ARG A 57 13.77 12.42 -7.13
CA ARG A 57 14.04 13.47 -8.12
C ARG A 57 13.87 12.97 -9.57
N GLY A 58 13.71 11.66 -9.76
CA GLY A 58 13.24 11.04 -11.00
C GLY A 58 14.31 10.39 -11.86
N GLU A 59 15.58 10.51 -11.49
CA GLU A 59 16.75 9.80 -12.03
C GLU A 59 17.78 9.64 -10.91
N LEU A 60 18.53 8.53 -10.88
CA LEU A 60 19.64 8.36 -9.96
C LEU A 60 20.83 9.19 -10.47
N ASN A 61 21.11 10.32 -9.84
CA ASN A 61 22.22 11.22 -10.22
C ASN A 61 23.49 10.87 -9.43
N GLU A 62 23.33 10.58 -8.14
CA GLU A 62 24.43 10.30 -7.22
C GLU A 62 24.68 8.80 -7.04
N TRP A 63 23.69 7.99 -7.38
CA TRP A 63 23.70 6.55 -7.15
C TRP A 63 23.73 5.77 -8.45
N SER A 64 24.46 4.67 -8.46
CA SER A 64 24.44 3.74 -9.59
C SER A 64 23.31 2.72 -9.47
N LEU A 65 22.98 2.04 -10.57
CA LEU A 65 22.06 0.90 -10.54
C LEU A 65 22.55 -0.23 -9.61
N ALA A 66 23.87 -0.45 -9.54
CA ALA A 66 24.49 -1.40 -8.62
C ALA A 66 24.24 -0.99 -7.16
N ASP A 67 24.34 0.30 -6.84
CA ASP A 67 24.03 0.81 -5.50
C ASP A 67 22.57 0.56 -5.14
N ALA A 68 21.65 0.86 -6.07
CA ALA A 68 20.23 0.59 -5.88
C ALA A 68 19.99 -0.90 -5.57
N PHE A 69 20.64 -1.82 -6.31
CA PHE A 69 20.53 -3.25 -6.06
C PHE A 69 21.05 -3.65 -4.68
N PHE A 70 22.22 -3.15 -4.30
CA PHE A 70 22.83 -3.47 -3.01
C PHE A 70 22.03 -2.92 -1.82
N ILE A 71 21.56 -1.68 -1.92
CA ILE A 71 20.73 -1.04 -0.89
C ILE A 71 19.39 -1.76 -0.76
N ALA A 72 18.72 -2.07 -1.88
CA ALA A 72 17.49 -2.86 -1.87
C ALA A 72 17.68 -4.26 -1.27
N SER A 73 18.85 -4.86 -1.48
CA SER A 73 19.23 -6.19 -0.97
C SER A 73 19.67 -6.22 0.50
N GLY A 74 19.52 -5.13 1.26
CA GLY A 74 19.81 -5.13 2.69
C GLY A 74 21.07 -4.41 3.14
N ILE A 75 21.88 -3.83 2.24
CA ILE A 75 23.03 -3.03 2.68
C ILE A 75 22.54 -1.73 3.34
N ARG A 76 23.02 -1.45 4.56
CA ARG A 76 22.62 -0.27 5.35
C ARG A 76 23.76 0.67 5.70
N GLU A 77 25.00 0.21 5.55
CA GLU A 77 26.22 0.95 5.93
C GLU A 77 27.09 1.29 4.71
N GLN A 78 27.69 2.48 4.72
CA GLN A 78 28.54 2.96 3.63
C GLN A 78 29.76 2.05 3.40
N SER A 79 30.36 1.51 4.47
CA SER A 79 31.52 0.62 4.40
C SER A 79 31.20 -0.71 3.69
N GLN A 80 30.00 -1.25 3.91
CA GLN A 80 29.51 -2.44 3.23
C GLN A 80 29.22 -2.15 1.77
N LEU A 81 28.61 -1.00 1.47
CA LEU A 81 28.34 -0.58 0.10
C LEU A 81 29.64 -0.42 -0.71
N ASN A 82 30.66 0.22 -0.14
CA ASN A 82 31.96 0.37 -0.79
C ASN A 82 32.63 -0.98 -1.11
N ARG A 83 32.53 -1.96 -0.21
CA ARG A 83 33.01 -3.33 -0.47
C ARG A 83 32.24 -4.02 -1.59
N ALA A 84 30.91 -3.84 -1.63
CA ALA A 84 30.07 -4.40 -2.68
C ALA A 84 30.37 -3.76 -4.06
N ARG A 85 30.62 -2.44 -4.11
CA ARG A 85 31.08 -1.72 -5.30
C ARG A 85 32.38 -2.29 -5.83
N GLN A 86 33.40 -2.42 -4.99
CA GLN A 86 34.69 -2.98 -5.40
C GLN A 86 34.58 -4.42 -5.91
N TRP A 87 33.71 -5.23 -5.30
CA TRP A 87 33.44 -6.58 -5.79
C TRP A 87 32.76 -6.56 -7.16
N TYR A 88 31.79 -5.66 -7.36
CA TYR A 88 31.10 -5.50 -8.63
C TYR A 88 32.02 -5.01 -9.74
N ASP A 89 32.86 -4.01 -9.47
CA ASP A 89 33.78 -3.44 -10.46
C ASP A 89 34.77 -4.49 -10.95
N ARG A 90 35.34 -5.31 -10.04
CA ARG A 90 36.20 -6.44 -10.42
C ARG A 90 35.46 -7.45 -11.31
N LEU A 91 34.21 -7.76 -11.01
CA LEU A 91 33.42 -8.66 -11.86
C LEU A 91 33.14 -8.07 -13.24
N VAL A 92 32.88 -6.77 -13.33
CA VAL A 92 32.70 -6.07 -14.62
C VAL A 92 33.99 -6.14 -15.44
N ASP A 93 35.14 -5.91 -14.82
CA ASP A 93 36.44 -5.99 -15.50
C ASP A 93 36.74 -7.41 -15.98
N GLU A 94 36.53 -8.42 -15.14
CA GLU A 94 36.65 -9.83 -15.53
C GLU A 94 35.71 -10.18 -16.71
N ALA A 95 34.45 -9.75 -16.64
CA ALA A 95 33.47 -9.97 -17.70
C ALA A 95 33.86 -9.27 -19.00
N LYS A 96 34.40 -8.04 -18.92
CA LYS A 96 34.86 -7.28 -20.07
C LYS A 96 35.93 -8.04 -20.85
N GLU A 97 36.90 -8.63 -20.15
CA GLU A 97 37.98 -9.43 -20.75
C GLU A 97 37.42 -10.67 -21.47
N ILE A 98 36.51 -11.40 -20.83
CA ILE A 98 35.89 -12.59 -21.41
C ILE A 98 35.05 -12.26 -22.65
N LEU A 99 34.43 -11.08 -22.69
CA LEU A 99 33.58 -10.68 -23.82
C LEU A 99 34.35 -10.05 -25.00
N LYS A 100 35.65 -9.71 -24.85
CA LYS A 100 36.46 -9.09 -25.92
C LYS A 100 36.38 -9.80 -27.28
N PRO A 101 36.38 -11.14 -27.38
CA PRO A 101 36.35 -11.82 -28.68
C PRO A 101 35.03 -11.68 -29.43
N TYR A 102 33.94 -11.33 -28.74
CA TYR A 102 32.59 -11.33 -29.30
C TYR A 102 32.17 -9.92 -29.71
N LYS A 103 31.76 -9.76 -30.97
CA LYS A 103 31.40 -8.45 -31.53
C LYS A 103 29.90 -8.20 -31.53
N LYS A 104 29.10 -9.23 -31.79
CA LYS A 104 27.65 -9.08 -31.90
C LYS A 104 26.97 -9.06 -30.54
N ALA A 105 25.87 -8.31 -30.44
CA ALA A 105 25.16 -8.12 -29.17
C ALA A 105 24.58 -9.43 -28.61
N ASP A 106 24.08 -10.32 -29.47
CA ASP A 106 23.55 -11.62 -29.09
C ASP A 106 24.64 -12.58 -28.62
N GLU A 107 25.75 -12.68 -29.35
CA GLU A 107 26.92 -13.48 -28.95
C GLU A 107 27.45 -13.02 -27.59
N ARG A 108 27.64 -11.71 -27.41
CA ARG A 108 28.09 -11.12 -26.13
C ARG A 108 27.09 -11.40 -25.00
N ALA A 109 25.80 -11.32 -25.28
CA ALA A 109 24.73 -11.56 -24.31
C ALA A 109 24.67 -13.02 -23.84
N ASP A 110 24.80 -13.99 -24.75
CA ASP A 110 24.86 -15.43 -24.40
C ASP A 110 26.12 -15.75 -23.59
N GLN A 111 27.27 -15.23 -24.03
CA GLN A 111 28.55 -15.50 -23.37
C GLN A 111 28.62 -14.88 -21.97
N LEU A 112 28.02 -13.71 -21.77
CA LEU A 112 27.88 -13.12 -20.44
C LEU A 112 27.07 -14.04 -19.51
N LEU A 113 25.95 -14.59 -19.99
CA LEU A 113 25.10 -15.49 -19.21
C LEU A 113 25.89 -16.74 -18.78
N ARG A 114 26.56 -17.39 -19.73
CA ARG A 114 27.37 -18.59 -19.49
C ARG A 114 28.49 -18.31 -18.48
N TRP A 115 29.20 -17.20 -18.65
CA TRP A 115 30.26 -16.80 -17.73
C TRP A 115 29.73 -16.55 -16.32
N LEU A 116 28.59 -15.88 -16.17
CA LEU A 116 27.97 -15.65 -14.85
C LEU A 116 27.61 -16.96 -14.14
N HIS A 117 27.09 -17.96 -14.84
CA HIS A 117 26.85 -19.30 -14.26
C HIS A 117 28.12 -20.05 -13.91
N LYS A 118 29.23 -19.82 -14.62
CA LYS A 118 30.53 -20.39 -14.27
C LYS A 118 31.17 -19.71 -13.06
N ARG A 119 30.98 -18.39 -12.92
CA ARG A 119 31.75 -17.54 -12.00
C ARG A 119 30.99 -17.11 -10.74
N VAL A 120 29.71 -16.79 -10.88
CA VAL A 120 28.90 -16.03 -9.90
C VAL A 120 27.72 -16.88 -9.40
N PHE A 121 26.89 -17.38 -10.30
CA PHE A 121 25.67 -18.11 -9.99
C PHE A 121 25.97 -19.60 -9.74
N ARG A 122 25.91 -20.03 -8.48
CA ARG A 122 26.25 -21.39 -8.04
C ARG A 122 25.03 -22.26 -7.79
N THR A 123 24.01 -21.73 -7.13
CA THR A 123 22.84 -22.54 -6.73
C THR A 123 21.56 -21.72 -6.79
N TYR A 124 20.58 -22.23 -7.55
CA TYR A 124 19.25 -21.63 -7.55
C TYR A 124 18.54 -21.86 -6.22
N LYS A 125 18.02 -20.79 -5.61
CA LYS A 125 17.17 -20.82 -4.42
C LYS A 125 16.09 -19.76 -4.57
N ALA A 126 14.82 -20.16 -4.59
CA ALA A 126 13.70 -19.23 -4.81
C ALA A 126 13.70 -18.02 -3.85
N GLN A 127 14.16 -18.20 -2.61
CA GLN A 127 14.25 -17.11 -1.62
C GLN A 127 15.51 -16.22 -1.75
N ALA A 128 16.50 -16.57 -2.59
CA ALA A 128 17.75 -15.83 -2.70
C ALA A 128 17.61 -14.60 -3.64
N THR A 129 16.81 -13.64 -3.22
CA THR A 129 16.55 -12.40 -3.98
C THR A 129 17.59 -11.31 -3.73
N ASP A 130 18.47 -11.49 -2.74
CA ASP A 130 19.42 -10.49 -2.28
C ASP A 130 20.78 -10.60 -2.97
N ALA A 131 21.39 -9.45 -3.25
CA ALA A 131 22.76 -9.36 -3.72
C ALA A 131 23.76 -10.10 -2.81
N PHE A 132 23.52 -10.09 -1.50
CA PHE A 132 24.44 -10.67 -0.53
C PHE A 132 24.50 -12.20 -0.60
N ASP A 133 23.38 -12.84 -0.92
CA ASP A 133 23.33 -14.29 -1.17
C ASP A 133 24.22 -14.67 -2.37
N ILE A 134 24.19 -13.84 -3.42
CA ILE A 134 25.05 -13.99 -4.59
C ILE A 134 26.52 -13.78 -4.19
N ILE A 135 26.83 -12.66 -3.56
CA ILE A 135 28.22 -12.28 -3.20
C ILE A 135 28.87 -13.36 -2.32
N LYS A 136 28.16 -13.84 -1.29
CA LYS A 136 28.73 -14.75 -0.30
C LYS A 136 28.69 -16.21 -0.69
N THR A 137 27.62 -16.63 -1.34
CA THR A 137 27.33 -18.07 -1.53
C THR A 137 27.05 -18.46 -2.96
N GLY A 138 26.96 -17.48 -3.87
CA GLY A 138 26.50 -17.69 -5.24
C GLY A 138 25.06 -18.20 -5.31
N LYS A 139 24.26 -18.04 -4.26
CA LYS A 139 22.83 -18.38 -4.29
C LYS A 139 22.08 -17.26 -5.00
N PHE A 140 21.15 -17.62 -5.88
CA PHE A 140 20.40 -16.67 -6.69
C PHE A 140 18.98 -17.18 -6.97
N ASN A 141 18.09 -16.28 -7.38
CA ASN A 141 16.78 -16.61 -7.93
C ASN A 141 16.60 -15.91 -9.29
N CYS A 142 15.39 -16.01 -9.86
CA CYS A 142 15.09 -15.37 -11.14
C CYS A 142 15.32 -13.85 -11.09
N LEU A 143 14.83 -13.15 -10.07
CA LEU A 143 14.96 -11.70 -9.96
C LEU A 143 16.42 -11.26 -9.75
N SER A 144 17.13 -11.84 -8.77
CA SER A 144 18.49 -11.42 -8.41
C SER A 144 19.50 -11.72 -9.52
N SER A 145 19.34 -12.85 -10.23
CA SER A 145 20.16 -13.15 -11.40
C SER A 145 19.87 -12.22 -12.59
N CYS A 146 18.61 -11.83 -12.81
CA CYS A 146 18.27 -10.85 -13.83
C CYS A 146 18.91 -9.50 -13.58
N ILE A 147 18.79 -8.99 -12.35
CA ILE A 147 19.36 -7.68 -12.00
C ILE A 147 20.88 -7.72 -12.17
N MET A 148 21.55 -8.76 -11.67
CA MET A 148 23.00 -8.93 -11.84
C MET A 148 23.42 -9.01 -13.31
N TYR A 149 22.74 -9.82 -14.11
CA TYR A 149 22.98 -9.93 -15.55
C TYR A 149 22.79 -8.58 -16.26
N GLY A 150 21.67 -7.92 -15.99
CA GLY A 150 21.32 -6.65 -16.63
C GLY A 150 22.29 -5.52 -16.29
N MET A 151 22.68 -5.39 -15.02
CA MET A 151 23.63 -4.36 -14.57
C MET A 151 25.00 -4.51 -15.24
N ILE A 152 25.57 -5.72 -15.23
CA ILE A 152 26.85 -5.98 -15.88
C ILE A 152 26.71 -5.80 -17.40
N GLY A 153 25.62 -6.29 -17.98
CA GLY A 153 25.31 -6.11 -19.40
C GLY A 153 25.28 -4.65 -19.82
N GLU A 154 24.52 -3.80 -19.14
CA GLU A 154 24.46 -2.36 -19.43
C GLU A 154 25.82 -1.68 -19.27
N LYS A 155 26.58 -2.04 -18.22
CA LYS A 155 27.93 -1.50 -18.00
C LYS A 155 28.91 -1.88 -19.12
N LEU A 156 28.69 -3.00 -19.79
CA LEU A 156 29.47 -3.48 -20.94
C LEU A 156 28.89 -3.05 -22.30
N GLY A 157 27.85 -2.21 -22.30
CA GLY A 157 27.25 -1.65 -23.52
C GLY A 157 26.16 -2.51 -24.17
N LEU A 158 25.65 -3.54 -23.48
CA LEU A 158 24.45 -4.26 -23.92
C LEU A 158 23.19 -3.47 -23.56
N HIS A 159 22.17 -3.52 -24.40
CA HIS A 159 20.90 -2.84 -24.16
C HIS A 159 19.92 -3.80 -23.52
N VAL A 160 19.82 -3.77 -22.19
CA VAL A 160 19.05 -4.74 -21.40
C VAL A 160 17.78 -4.12 -20.83
N ARG A 161 16.69 -4.89 -20.82
CA ARG A 161 15.47 -4.60 -20.07
C ARG A 161 15.08 -5.77 -19.19
N GLY A 162 14.39 -5.45 -18.11
CA GLY A 162 13.67 -6.43 -17.33
C GLY A 162 12.36 -6.79 -18.00
N ILE A 163 11.99 -8.06 -17.95
CA ILE A 163 10.66 -8.53 -18.28
C ILE A 163 10.06 -9.16 -17.04
N THR A 164 8.85 -8.75 -16.70
CA THR A 164 8.06 -9.36 -15.64
C THR A 164 6.83 -10.05 -16.21
N VAL A 165 6.53 -11.21 -15.67
CA VAL A 165 5.25 -11.91 -15.81
C VAL A 165 4.80 -12.31 -14.40
N ASP A 166 3.62 -12.89 -14.27
CA ASP A 166 3.14 -13.35 -12.97
C ASP A 166 4.14 -14.32 -12.34
N GLN A 167 4.66 -13.96 -11.15
CA GLN A 167 5.61 -14.75 -10.35
C GLN A 167 6.97 -15.06 -11.00
N HIS A 168 7.33 -14.39 -12.11
CA HIS A 168 8.61 -14.65 -12.77
C HIS A 168 9.20 -13.38 -13.40
N ALA A 169 10.53 -13.34 -13.47
CA ALA A 169 11.28 -12.26 -14.07
C ALA A 169 12.44 -12.83 -14.89
N PHE A 170 12.69 -12.25 -16.06
CA PHE A 170 13.79 -12.58 -16.95
C PHE A 170 14.30 -11.29 -17.63
N CYS A 171 15.43 -11.35 -18.34
CA CYS A 171 15.94 -10.20 -19.08
C CYS A 171 15.61 -10.28 -20.56
N ARG A 172 15.63 -9.15 -21.26
CA ARG A 172 15.62 -9.09 -22.72
C ARG A 172 16.72 -8.17 -23.21
N VAL A 173 17.49 -8.63 -24.18
CA VAL A 173 18.60 -7.88 -24.78
C VAL A 173 18.23 -7.41 -26.18
N TYR A 174 18.57 -6.17 -26.50
CA TYR A 174 18.31 -5.54 -27.79
C TYR A 174 19.60 -5.23 -28.53
N SER A 175 19.56 -5.34 -29.86
CA SER A 175 20.69 -4.97 -30.73
C SER A 175 20.83 -3.46 -30.94
N ARG A 176 19.81 -2.67 -30.56
CA ARG A 176 19.77 -1.22 -30.74
C ARG A 176 19.60 -0.52 -29.40
N PRO A 177 20.12 0.72 -29.26
CA PRO A 177 19.92 1.52 -28.07
C PRO A 177 18.45 1.67 -27.71
N LEU A 178 18.20 1.67 -26.40
CA LEU A 178 16.86 1.81 -25.85
C LEU A 178 16.63 3.25 -25.39
N PRO A 179 15.40 3.78 -25.52
CA PRO A 179 15.07 5.05 -24.90
C PRO A 179 15.23 4.94 -23.38
N LYS A 180 15.77 5.99 -22.74
CA LYS A 180 15.97 6.04 -21.28
C LYS A 180 14.66 5.78 -20.52
N ARG A 181 13.55 6.32 -21.01
CA ARG A 181 12.21 6.12 -20.45
C ARG A 181 11.42 5.07 -21.22
N ILE A 182 10.73 4.22 -20.47
CA ILE A 182 9.75 3.27 -21.01
C ILE A 182 8.43 4.03 -21.18
N THR A 183 7.99 4.17 -22.44
CA THR A 183 6.72 4.83 -22.79
C THR A 183 5.57 3.84 -22.93
N SER A 184 5.85 2.54 -22.96
CA SER A 184 4.88 1.45 -23.07
C SER A 184 5.42 0.22 -22.35
N THR A 185 4.57 -0.42 -21.54
CA THR A 185 4.89 -1.69 -20.87
C THR A 185 4.76 -2.89 -21.80
N LYS A 186 4.17 -2.73 -23.01
CA LYS A 186 4.21 -3.77 -24.03
C LYS A 186 5.65 -3.93 -24.52
N SER A 187 6.16 -5.15 -24.43
CA SER A 187 7.50 -5.48 -24.89
C SER A 187 7.67 -5.20 -26.37
N ARG A 188 8.81 -4.61 -26.73
CA ARG A 188 9.12 -4.21 -28.11
C ARG A 188 9.34 -5.45 -28.99
N SER A 189 9.02 -5.31 -30.28
CA SER A 189 9.38 -6.32 -31.28
C SER A 189 10.90 -6.37 -31.47
N GLY A 190 11.44 -7.59 -31.65
CA GLY A 190 12.89 -7.81 -31.75
C GLY A 190 13.58 -7.93 -30.39
N GLY A 191 14.84 -8.38 -30.39
CA GLY A 191 15.60 -8.70 -29.18
C GLY A 191 15.48 -10.16 -28.75
N TRP A 192 16.33 -10.54 -27.80
CA TRP A 192 16.51 -11.91 -27.32
C TRP A 192 16.15 -12.00 -25.85
N ASP A 193 15.24 -12.92 -25.51
CA ASP A 193 14.89 -13.20 -24.12
C ASP A 193 16.04 -13.97 -23.45
N VAL A 194 16.31 -13.71 -22.18
CA VAL A 194 17.43 -14.28 -21.44
C VAL A 194 16.91 -14.80 -20.11
N GLU A 195 16.72 -16.12 -20.04
CA GLU A 195 16.33 -16.84 -18.82
C GLU A 195 17.56 -17.02 -17.93
N THR A 196 17.81 -16.06 -17.05
CA THR A 196 19.05 -15.99 -16.27
C THR A 196 19.17 -17.10 -15.22
N THR A 197 18.14 -17.91 -15.04
CA THR A 197 18.14 -19.03 -14.10
C THR A 197 18.95 -20.24 -14.57
N THR A 198 19.35 -20.28 -15.84
CA THR A 198 20.15 -21.38 -16.43
C THR A 198 21.22 -20.85 -17.38
N ALA A 199 22.38 -21.50 -17.41
CA ALA A 199 23.50 -21.10 -18.27
C ALA A 199 23.19 -21.14 -19.77
N LEU A 200 22.15 -21.90 -20.16
CA LEU A 200 21.71 -22.07 -21.55
C LEU A 200 20.45 -21.26 -21.86
N GLY A 201 20.07 -20.34 -20.97
CA GLY A 201 18.81 -19.62 -21.03
C GLY A 201 18.75 -18.51 -22.06
N PHE A 202 19.75 -18.37 -22.93
CA PHE A 202 19.74 -17.36 -23.97
C PHE A 202 18.79 -17.74 -25.13
N ASN A 203 17.83 -16.86 -25.39
CA ASN A 203 16.74 -17.01 -26.34
C ASN A 203 16.03 -18.37 -26.27
N PRO A 204 15.35 -18.66 -25.13
CA PRO A 204 14.73 -19.95 -24.86
C PRO A 204 13.61 -20.28 -25.87
N GLY A 205 13.31 -21.57 -26.00
CA GLY A 205 12.53 -22.14 -27.10
C GLY A 205 13.38 -22.55 -28.31
N ARG A 206 14.70 -22.45 -28.19
CA ARG A 206 15.66 -23.04 -29.11
C ARG A 206 16.23 -24.31 -28.50
N THR A 207 16.56 -25.27 -29.34
CA THR A 207 17.31 -26.45 -28.96
C THR A 207 18.79 -26.16 -29.06
N VAL A 208 19.54 -26.43 -27.99
CA VAL A 208 20.99 -26.26 -27.94
C VAL A 208 21.63 -27.64 -27.89
N GLN A 209 22.53 -27.92 -28.83
CA GLN A 209 23.33 -29.13 -28.79
C GLN A 209 24.58 -28.87 -27.95
N ILE A 210 24.80 -29.71 -26.94
CA ILE A 210 26.00 -29.71 -26.11
C ILE A 210 26.53 -31.13 -26.14
N ASP A 211 27.71 -31.32 -26.74
CA ASP A 211 28.29 -32.62 -27.03
C ASP A 211 27.30 -33.54 -27.76
N ARG A 212 26.86 -34.61 -27.09
CA ARG A 212 25.89 -35.60 -27.60
C ARG A 212 24.45 -35.36 -27.12
N ALA A 213 24.21 -34.32 -26.32
CA ALA A 213 22.91 -34.04 -25.71
C ALA A 213 22.21 -32.85 -26.39
N VAL A 214 20.90 -32.99 -26.56
CA VAL A 214 20.01 -31.96 -27.11
C VAL A 214 19.19 -31.39 -25.96
N ILE A 215 19.46 -30.15 -25.56
CA ILE A 215 18.79 -29.50 -24.43
C ILE A 215 17.81 -28.46 -24.96
N SER A 216 16.55 -28.56 -24.54
CA SER A 216 15.53 -27.54 -24.80
C SER A 216 15.27 -26.72 -23.54
N VAL A 217 15.53 -25.42 -23.60
CA VAL A 217 15.09 -24.51 -22.54
C VAL A 217 13.67 -24.05 -22.89
N PRO A 218 12.63 -24.45 -22.14
CA PRO A 218 11.25 -24.14 -22.49
C PRO A 218 11.00 -22.63 -22.48
N ARG A 219 10.18 -22.14 -23.41
CA ARG A 219 9.62 -20.79 -23.33
C ARG A 219 8.69 -20.72 -22.12
N SER A 220 9.05 -19.96 -21.10
CA SER A 220 8.15 -19.69 -19.98
C SER A 220 6.89 -18.95 -20.45
N ARG A 221 5.79 -19.01 -19.68
CA ARG A 221 4.48 -18.47 -20.05
C ARG A 221 4.54 -16.94 -20.27
N TYR A 222 4.89 -16.49 -21.47
CA TYR A 222 5.09 -15.07 -21.84
C TYR A 222 3.80 -14.24 -22.02
N ARG A 223 2.63 -14.80 -21.69
CA ARG A 223 1.37 -14.04 -21.74
C ARG A 223 1.44 -12.92 -20.70
N ASN A 224 0.91 -11.74 -21.06
CA ASN A 224 0.86 -10.56 -20.19
C ASN A 224 2.22 -10.02 -19.72
N ARG A 225 3.31 -10.33 -20.44
CA ARG A 225 4.64 -9.81 -20.11
C ARG A 225 4.67 -8.28 -20.13
N LYS A 226 5.32 -7.71 -19.12
CA LYS A 226 5.56 -6.28 -18.99
C LYS A 226 7.06 -6.01 -19.09
N GLU A 227 7.43 -5.11 -19.97
CA GLU A 227 8.79 -4.59 -20.02
C GLU A 227 8.95 -3.49 -18.98
N ILE A 228 10.01 -3.60 -18.18
CA ILE A 228 10.37 -2.66 -17.12
C ILE A 228 11.87 -2.35 -17.18
N SER A 229 12.26 -1.22 -16.59
CA SER A 229 13.66 -0.84 -16.44
C SER A 229 14.35 -1.74 -15.41
N LEU A 230 15.68 -1.81 -15.46
CA LEU A 230 16.43 -2.53 -14.43
C LEU A 230 16.28 -1.89 -13.04
N LEU A 231 16.11 -0.56 -12.99
CA LEU A 231 15.82 0.14 -11.73
C LEU A 231 14.46 -0.28 -11.16
N GLU A 232 13.44 -0.44 -11.99
CA GLU A 232 12.16 -1.02 -11.57
C GLU A 232 12.32 -2.48 -11.13
N MET A 233 13.16 -3.29 -11.79
CA MET A 233 13.46 -4.66 -11.29
C MET A 233 14.02 -4.64 -9.88
N VAL A 234 14.92 -3.70 -9.56
CA VAL A 234 15.43 -3.50 -8.20
C VAL A 234 14.28 -3.21 -7.22
N GLY A 235 13.30 -2.39 -7.61
CA GLY A 235 12.11 -2.12 -6.82
C GLY A 235 11.30 -3.37 -6.44
N LEU A 236 11.34 -4.42 -7.26
CA LEU A 236 10.64 -5.69 -7.00
C LEU A 236 11.27 -6.50 -5.85
N ILE A 237 12.52 -6.22 -5.46
CA ILE A 237 13.16 -6.85 -4.30
C ILE A 237 12.34 -6.58 -3.04
N TYR A 238 11.88 -5.33 -2.85
CA TYR A 238 11.05 -4.96 -1.71
C TYR A 238 9.72 -5.72 -1.67
N THR A 239 9.10 -5.98 -2.83
CA THR A 239 7.88 -6.80 -2.88
C THR A 239 8.14 -8.28 -2.64
N ASN A 240 9.27 -8.80 -3.15
CA ASN A 240 9.67 -10.19 -2.95
C ASN A 240 9.94 -10.49 -1.48
N HIS A 241 10.62 -9.58 -0.77
CA HIS A 241 10.85 -9.72 0.67
C HIS A 241 9.54 -9.85 1.46
N VAL A 242 8.46 -9.17 1.09
CA VAL A 242 7.16 -9.33 1.79
C VAL A 242 6.58 -10.73 1.62
N GLY A 243 6.76 -11.35 0.45
CA GLY A 243 6.37 -12.74 0.20
C GLY A 243 7.24 -13.77 0.96
N MET A 244 8.40 -13.35 1.47
CA MET A 244 9.31 -14.20 2.23
C MET A 244 9.05 -14.01 3.73
N THR A 245 8.37 -14.97 4.35
CA THR A 245 7.92 -14.92 5.76
C THR A 245 9.02 -14.61 6.78
N ARG A 246 10.30 -14.82 6.45
CA ARG A 246 11.45 -14.51 7.32
C ARG A 246 11.99 -13.08 7.18
N ALA A 247 11.76 -12.40 6.06
CA ALA A 247 12.35 -11.07 5.81
C ALA A 247 11.59 -9.95 6.53
N TYR A 248 10.24 -10.06 6.61
CA TYR A 248 9.39 -9.07 7.27
C TYR A 248 8.38 -9.73 8.22
N PRO A 249 8.80 -9.97 9.48
CA PRO A 249 7.97 -10.67 10.46
C PRO A 249 6.80 -9.82 10.96
N SER A 250 6.94 -8.49 11.02
CA SER A 250 5.88 -7.60 11.47
C SER A 250 5.04 -7.03 10.32
N HIS A 251 3.83 -6.56 10.62
CA HIS A 251 3.00 -5.88 9.62
C HIS A 251 3.58 -4.52 9.23
N GLU A 252 4.25 -3.85 10.17
CA GLU A 252 4.93 -2.57 9.96
C GLU A 252 6.08 -2.69 8.97
N ASP A 253 6.89 -3.75 9.10
CA ASP A 253 7.99 -4.00 8.18
C ASP A 253 7.48 -4.27 6.76
N ARG A 254 6.38 -5.02 6.62
CA ARG A 254 5.74 -5.26 5.33
C ARG A 254 5.19 -3.98 4.72
N LEU A 255 4.57 -3.13 5.54
CA LEU A 255 4.10 -1.82 5.11
C LEU A 255 5.26 -0.96 4.61
N LEU A 256 6.35 -0.89 5.37
CA LEU A 256 7.55 -0.15 4.99
C LEU A 256 8.13 -0.67 3.67
N ALA A 257 8.16 -1.99 3.45
CA ALA A 257 8.62 -2.58 2.21
C ALA A 257 7.75 -2.17 1.01
N TYR A 258 6.42 -2.21 1.14
CA TYR A 258 5.54 -1.75 0.07
C TYR A 258 5.66 -0.24 -0.18
N GLN A 259 5.86 0.55 0.87
CA GLN A 259 6.15 1.99 0.76
C GLN A 259 7.47 2.25 0.02
N LYS A 260 8.52 1.47 0.28
CA LYS A 260 9.78 1.51 -0.49
C LYS A 260 9.55 1.12 -1.95
N ALA A 261 8.81 0.04 -2.22
CA ALA A 261 8.45 -0.35 -3.59
C ALA A 261 7.68 0.75 -4.34
N HIS A 262 6.83 1.51 -3.65
CA HIS A 262 6.06 2.61 -4.25
C HIS A 262 6.93 3.74 -4.79
N LEU A 263 8.13 3.93 -4.26
CA LEU A 263 9.08 4.92 -4.80
C LEU A 263 9.54 4.55 -6.21
N PHE A 264 9.61 3.26 -6.53
CA PHE A 264 9.92 2.76 -7.87
C PHE A 264 8.66 2.71 -8.76
N PHE A 265 7.51 2.46 -8.13
CA PHE A 265 6.24 2.23 -8.82
C PHE A 265 5.13 3.19 -8.35
N PRO A 266 5.27 4.53 -8.52
CA PRO A 266 4.34 5.51 -7.95
C PRO A 266 2.93 5.45 -8.57
N ARG A 267 2.80 4.83 -9.74
CA ARG A 267 1.53 4.70 -10.48
C ARG A 267 0.96 3.28 -10.48
N ASP A 268 1.67 2.32 -9.92
CA ASP A 268 1.22 0.92 -9.92
C ASP A 268 0.07 0.71 -8.92
N GLN A 269 -1.07 0.26 -9.44
CA GLN A 269 -2.29 0.07 -8.65
C GLN A 269 -2.20 -1.15 -7.72
N ILE A 270 -1.41 -2.17 -8.07
CA ILE A 270 -1.19 -3.35 -7.24
C ILE A 270 -0.37 -2.96 -6.02
N ILE A 271 0.70 -2.16 -6.21
CA ILE A 271 1.50 -1.65 -5.08
C ILE A 271 0.66 -0.76 -4.17
N LYS A 272 -0.13 0.16 -4.73
CA LYS A 272 -1.07 0.98 -3.93
C LYS A 272 -2.05 0.11 -3.14
N HIS A 273 -2.65 -0.90 -3.77
CA HIS A 273 -3.56 -1.82 -3.09
C HIS A 273 -2.87 -2.57 -1.94
N ASN A 274 -1.64 -3.05 -2.16
CA ASN A 274 -0.85 -3.73 -1.12
C ASN A 274 -0.52 -2.80 0.06
N ILE A 275 -0.25 -1.52 -0.19
CA ILE A 275 -0.06 -0.52 0.87
C ILE A 275 -1.33 -0.35 1.70
N LEU A 276 -2.50 -0.25 1.06
CA LEU A 276 -3.79 -0.14 1.77
C LEU A 276 -4.06 -1.38 2.64
N ALA A 277 -3.80 -2.57 2.08
CA ALA A 277 -3.96 -3.83 2.81
C ALA A 277 -2.99 -3.93 4.00
N ALA A 278 -1.72 -3.57 3.82
CA ALA A 278 -0.72 -3.57 4.87
C ALA A 278 -1.05 -2.57 6.00
N HIS A 279 -1.46 -1.33 5.67
CA HIS A 279 -1.95 -0.37 6.66
C HIS A 279 -3.11 -0.95 7.47
N THR A 280 -4.10 -1.56 6.80
CA THR A 280 -5.25 -2.17 7.47
C THR A 280 -4.81 -3.20 8.51
N GLN A 281 -3.87 -4.08 8.15
CA GLN A 281 -3.33 -5.09 9.07
C GLN A 281 -2.58 -4.46 10.25
N VAL A 282 -1.76 -3.44 10.01
CA VAL A 282 -1.07 -2.70 11.08
C VAL A 282 -2.08 -2.07 12.03
N ILE A 283 -3.02 -1.27 11.52
CA ILE A 283 -4.04 -0.57 12.32
C ILE A 283 -4.83 -1.57 13.18
N GLN A 284 -5.31 -2.66 12.59
CA GLN A 284 -6.03 -3.72 13.32
C GLN A 284 -5.15 -4.41 14.38
N GLY A 285 -3.87 -4.65 14.06
CA GLY A 285 -2.91 -5.21 15.00
C GLY A 285 -2.65 -4.30 16.21
N TYR A 286 -2.60 -2.99 16.03
CA TYR A 286 -2.48 -2.02 17.14
C TYR A 286 -3.77 -1.95 17.96
N ALA A 287 -4.92 -1.86 17.30
CA ALA A 287 -6.23 -1.81 17.96
C ALA A 287 -6.48 -3.05 18.82
N LYS A 288 -6.19 -4.26 18.30
CA LYS A 288 -6.31 -5.53 19.04
C LYS A 288 -5.44 -5.56 20.30
N ARG A 289 -4.28 -4.91 20.28
CA ARG A 289 -3.36 -4.77 21.42
C ARG A 289 -3.64 -3.54 22.27
N ARG A 290 -4.76 -2.84 22.04
CA ARG A 290 -5.18 -1.62 22.73
C ARG A 290 -4.15 -0.47 22.64
N ARG A 291 -3.37 -0.43 21.58
CA ARG A 291 -2.39 0.63 21.29
C ARG A 291 -3.04 1.71 20.40
N TRP A 292 -3.98 2.46 20.98
CA TRP A 292 -4.88 3.34 20.25
C TRP A 292 -4.18 4.48 19.50
N GLN A 293 -3.21 5.14 20.16
CA GLN A 293 -2.42 6.22 19.56
C GLN A 293 -1.63 5.73 18.34
N GLY A 294 -1.06 4.53 18.41
CA GLY A 294 -0.37 3.94 17.27
C GLY A 294 -1.34 3.61 16.12
N ALA A 295 -2.53 3.07 16.41
CA ALA A 295 -3.55 2.84 15.39
C ALA A 295 -4.01 4.15 14.72
N GLN A 296 -4.18 5.23 15.49
CA GLN A 296 -4.52 6.57 14.98
C GLN A 296 -3.42 7.12 14.06
N ALA A 297 -2.15 7.03 14.47
CA ALA A 297 -1.03 7.50 13.65
C ALA A 297 -0.94 6.79 12.29
N PHE A 298 -1.32 5.51 12.21
CA PHE A 298 -1.40 4.79 10.92
C PHE A 298 -2.68 5.08 10.13
N LEU A 299 -3.79 5.42 10.79
CA LEU A 299 -5.00 5.89 10.11
C LEU A 299 -4.76 7.24 9.41
N GLU A 300 -4.04 8.16 10.05
CA GLU A 300 -3.66 9.44 9.45
C GLU A 300 -2.78 9.24 8.22
N GLN A 301 -1.80 8.34 8.29
CA GLN A 301 -0.96 7.97 7.13
C GLN A 301 -1.78 7.34 5.98
N LEU A 302 -2.78 6.52 6.31
CA LEU A 302 -3.62 5.87 5.30
C LEU A 302 -4.43 6.87 4.47
N ALA A 303 -4.76 8.05 5.03
CA ALA A 303 -5.50 9.08 4.32
C ALA A 303 -4.80 9.58 3.05
N ASP A 304 -3.47 9.43 2.99
CA ASP A 304 -2.67 9.81 1.82
C ASP A 304 -2.74 8.80 0.68
N PHE A 305 -3.24 7.58 0.94
CA PHE A 305 -3.35 6.52 -0.05
C PHE A 305 -4.80 6.21 -0.44
N ASP A 306 -5.77 6.41 0.47
CA ASP A 306 -7.19 6.09 0.24
C ASP A 306 -8.03 7.31 -0.16
N HIS A 307 -7.70 7.93 -1.29
CA HIS A 307 -8.37 9.15 -1.76
C HIS A 307 -9.87 8.99 -2.06
N GLN A 308 -10.35 7.76 -2.25
CA GLN A 308 -11.77 7.46 -2.53
C GLN A 308 -12.54 7.03 -1.28
N ASP A 309 -11.93 7.08 -0.10
CA ASP A 309 -12.51 6.66 1.17
C ASP A 309 -13.15 5.26 1.10
N LYS A 310 -12.41 4.31 0.51
CA LYS A 310 -12.87 2.92 0.41
C LYS A 310 -12.79 2.21 1.76
N TYR A 311 -11.79 2.53 2.57
CA TYR A 311 -11.44 1.84 3.81
C TYR A 311 -11.28 2.79 4.99
N LEU A 312 -10.70 3.98 4.77
CA LEU A 312 -10.27 4.91 5.81
C LEU A 312 -11.37 5.19 6.84
N THR A 313 -12.53 5.68 6.39
CA THR A 313 -13.64 5.99 7.28
C THR A 313 -14.07 4.74 8.07
N THR A 314 -14.22 3.59 7.41
CA THR A 314 -14.62 2.34 8.08
C THR A 314 -13.63 1.95 9.18
N LEU A 315 -12.33 2.10 8.93
CA LEU A 315 -11.29 1.77 9.91
C LEU A 315 -11.27 2.76 11.07
N TRP A 316 -11.46 4.06 10.83
CA TRP A 316 -11.66 5.05 11.90
C TRP A 316 -12.84 4.66 12.79
N MET A 317 -13.98 4.29 12.21
CA MET A 317 -15.15 3.85 12.99
C MET A 317 -14.84 2.62 13.85
N GLN A 318 -14.14 1.63 13.29
CA GLN A 318 -13.81 0.38 14.00
C GLN A 318 -12.83 0.63 15.15
N VAL A 319 -11.78 1.42 14.93
CA VAL A 319 -10.80 1.74 15.97
C VAL A 319 -11.45 2.58 17.08
N ALA A 320 -12.25 3.59 16.71
CA ALA A 320 -12.98 4.41 17.67
C ALA A 320 -13.95 3.55 18.50
N GLU A 321 -14.76 2.69 17.87
CA GLU A 321 -15.69 1.81 18.58
C GLU A 321 -14.97 0.91 19.61
N GLN A 322 -13.85 0.28 19.24
CA GLN A 322 -13.08 -0.56 20.16
C GLN A 322 -12.44 0.22 21.31
N HIS A 323 -11.87 1.40 21.01
CA HIS A 323 -11.26 2.24 22.03
C HIS A 323 -12.32 2.77 23.02
N LEU A 324 -13.45 3.25 22.51
CA LEU A 324 -14.54 3.80 23.31
C LEU A 324 -15.22 2.74 24.17
N ASP A 325 -15.38 1.52 23.65
CA ASP A 325 -15.82 0.37 24.44
C ASP A 325 -14.86 0.12 25.61
N HIS A 326 -13.55 0.08 25.36
CA HIS A 326 -12.55 -0.07 26.42
C HIS A 326 -12.56 1.11 27.43
N ALA A 327 -12.67 2.35 26.95
CA ALA A 327 -12.71 3.53 27.79
C ALA A 327 -13.97 3.58 28.67
N SER A 328 -15.09 3.02 28.20
CA SER A 328 -16.35 3.00 28.95
C SER A 328 -16.26 2.25 30.28
N TYR A 329 -15.40 1.23 30.37
CA TYR A 329 -15.12 0.51 31.63
C TYR A 329 -14.42 1.40 32.68
N LYS A 330 -13.75 2.47 32.25
CA LYS A 330 -13.12 3.46 33.13
C LYS A 330 -14.08 4.58 33.55
N GLY A 331 -15.27 4.64 32.96
CA GLY A 331 -16.29 5.65 33.22
C GLY A 331 -16.75 6.39 31.96
N LEU A 332 -17.99 6.88 32.00
CA LEU A 332 -18.62 7.57 30.88
C LEU A 332 -17.85 8.84 30.48
N GLU A 333 -17.42 9.65 31.45
CA GLU A 333 -16.70 10.91 31.18
C GLU A 333 -15.38 10.68 30.43
N VAL A 334 -14.65 9.61 30.79
CA VAL A 334 -13.41 9.23 30.11
C VAL A 334 -13.71 8.86 28.65
N ALA A 335 -14.76 8.05 28.42
CA ALA A 335 -15.14 7.67 27.07
C ALA A 335 -15.65 8.85 26.23
N LEU A 336 -16.40 9.78 26.81
CA LEU A 336 -16.87 10.99 26.11
C LEU A 336 -15.72 11.93 25.75
N LYS A 337 -14.70 12.06 26.62
CA LYS A 337 -13.47 12.78 26.31
C LYS A 337 -12.74 12.16 25.11
N GLU A 338 -12.56 10.85 25.09
CA GLU A 338 -11.94 10.16 23.96
C GLU A 338 -12.77 10.28 22.66
N LEU A 339 -14.11 10.24 22.76
CA LEU A 339 -14.98 10.45 21.61
C LEU A 339 -14.75 11.83 21.00
N LYS A 340 -14.63 12.87 21.83
CA LYS A 340 -14.33 14.23 21.36
C LYS A 340 -12.98 14.29 20.63
N ASN A 341 -11.95 13.64 21.17
CA ASN A 341 -10.64 13.54 20.50
C ASN A 341 -10.78 12.92 19.09
N TYR A 342 -11.56 11.84 18.94
CA TYR A 342 -11.80 11.24 17.61
C TYR A 342 -12.57 12.16 16.67
N GLN A 343 -13.54 12.93 17.16
CA GLN A 343 -14.28 13.90 16.35
C GLN A 343 -13.37 15.00 15.79
N GLU A 344 -12.37 15.43 16.55
CA GLU A 344 -11.39 16.43 16.15
C GLU A 344 -10.39 15.87 15.12
N LEU A 345 -9.90 14.65 15.33
CA LEU A 345 -8.93 13.99 14.45
C LEU A 345 -9.51 13.54 13.11
N ALA A 346 -10.75 13.05 13.09
CA ALA A 346 -11.34 12.37 11.94
C ALA A 346 -12.55 13.14 11.37
N GLN A 347 -12.32 14.39 10.95
CA GLN A 347 -13.37 15.29 10.43
C GLN A 347 -14.06 14.79 9.16
N SER A 348 -13.41 13.90 8.40
CA SER A 348 -13.98 13.28 7.19
C SER A 348 -15.03 12.21 7.51
N VAL A 349 -15.04 11.66 8.73
CA VAL A 349 -15.99 10.64 9.14
C VAL A 349 -17.39 11.26 9.32
N PRO A 350 -18.45 10.64 8.79
CA PRO A 350 -19.81 11.17 8.90
C PRO A 350 -20.24 11.44 10.34
N LYS A 351 -20.87 12.60 10.60
CA LYS A 351 -21.36 12.99 11.93
C LYS A 351 -22.28 11.95 12.59
N SER A 352 -23.07 11.23 11.80
CA SER A 352 -23.92 10.13 12.27
C SER A 352 -23.15 9.06 13.04
N THR A 353 -21.90 8.78 12.64
CA THR A 353 -21.03 7.81 13.30
C THR A 353 -20.81 8.20 14.75
N TRP A 354 -20.40 9.45 14.96
CA TRP A 354 -20.08 9.96 16.28
C TRP A 354 -21.31 9.97 17.19
N TYR A 355 -22.48 10.34 16.66
CA TYR A 355 -23.73 10.26 17.41
C TYR A 355 -24.10 8.81 17.76
N TYR A 356 -23.93 7.83 16.85
CA TYR A 356 -24.18 6.44 17.22
C TYR A 356 -23.21 5.92 18.28
N LEU A 357 -21.92 6.26 18.21
CA LEU A 357 -20.95 5.88 19.23
C LEU A 357 -21.27 6.53 20.59
N GLU A 358 -21.63 7.81 20.61
CA GLU A 358 -22.08 8.52 21.82
C GLU A 358 -23.33 7.88 22.42
N ALA A 359 -24.33 7.55 21.60
CA ALA A 359 -25.54 6.87 22.04
C ALA A 359 -25.24 5.50 22.65
N GLN A 360 -24.29 4.75 22.08
CA GLN A 360 -23.84 3.48 22.67
C GLN A 360 -23.16 3.68 24.03
N LEU A 361 -22.36 4.74 24.21
CA LEU A 361 -21.73 5.05 25.51
C LEU A 361 -22.78 5.31 26.59
N TYR A 362 -23.78 6.15 26.30
CA TYR A 362 -24.89 6.39 27.22
C TYR A 362 -25.71 5.12 27.50
N GLY A 363 -25.96 4.30 26.47
CA GLY A 363 -26.68 3.02 26.64
C GLY A 363 -25.96 2.04 27.58
N ARG A 364 -24.63 1.90 27.42
CA ARG A 364 -23.81 1.07 28.34
C ARG A 364 -23.81 1.64 29.77
N ALA A 365 -23.61 2.96 29.90
CA ALA A 365 -23.59 3.62 31.20
C ALA A 365 -24.93 3.49 31.95
N ALA A 366 -26.06 3.59 31.25
CA ALA A 366 -27.38 3.32 31.82
C ALA A 366 -27.47 1.91 32.41
N SER A 367 -27.02 0.89 31.66
CA SER A 367 -27.02 -0.49 32.17
C SER A 367 -26.18 -0.65 33.44
N HIS A 368 -24.98 -0.07 33.46
CA HIS A 368 -24.07 -0.14 34.61
C HIS A 368 -24.56 0.64 35.84
N LEU A 369 -25.20 1.79 35.66
CA LEU A 369 -25.80 2.55 36.75
C LEU A 369 -26.96 1.76 37.38
N ASP A 370 -27.76 1.12 36.54
CA ASP A 370 -28.87 0.28 36.99
C ASP A 370 -28.38 -0.95 37.77
N ASP A 371 -27.25 -1.57 37.38
CA ASP A 371 -26.60 -2.64 38.16
C ASP A 371 -26.15 -2.17 39.57
N ARG A 372 -25.97 -0.85 39.76
CA ARG A 372 -25.58 -0.23 41.04
C ARG A 372 -26.76 0.41 41.76
N SER A 373 -27.98 0.02 41.41
CA SER A 373 -29.23 0.54 42.00
C SER A 373 -29.45 2.05 41.80
N ARG A 374 -28.77 2.69 40.85
CA ARG A 374 -28.96 4.11 40.47
C ARG A 374 -29.97 4.24 39.33
N SER A 375 -31.18 3.75 39.56
CA SER A 375 -32.21 3.58 38.51
C SER A 375 -32.62 4.89 37.83
N ASP A 376 -32.80 5.98 38.58
CA ASP A 376 -33.26 7.26 38.01
C ASP A 376 -32.23 7.87 37.06
N GLU A 377 -30.96 7.83 37.44
CA GLU A 377 -29.86 8.31 36.60
C GLU A 377 -29.64 7.40 35.39
N ALA A 378 -29.83 6.09 35.58
CA ALA A 378 -29.80 5.14 34.47
C ALA A 378 -30.88 5.45 33.42
N ASP A 379 -32.10 5.80 33.85
CA ASP A 379 -33.19 6.23 32.97
C ASP A 379 -32.86 7.55 32.24
N GLN A 380 -32.19 8.49 32.92
CA GLN A 380 -31.72 9.74 32.29
C GLN A 380 -30.71 9.45 31.18
N TYR A 381 -29.73 8.57 31.43
CA TYR A 381 -28.74 8.18 30.43
C TYR A 381 -29.36 7.39 29.28
N PHE A 382 -30.33 6.51 29.56
CA PHE A 382 -31.09 5.82 28.53
C PHE A 382 -31.86 6.80 27.62
N ASN A 383 -32.53 7.80 28.20
CA ASN A 383 -33.23 8.83 27.42
C ASN A 383 -32.25 9.62 26.55
N LYS A 384 -31.09 9.99 27.10
CA LYS A 384 -30.03 10.67 26.35
C LYS A 384 -29.51 9.83 25.19
N ALA A 385 -29.29 8.52 25.40
CA ALA A 385 -28.93 7.58 24.33
C ALA A 385 -29.97 7.57 23.20
N CYS A 386 -31.27 7.54 23.54
CA CYS A 386 -32.36 7.55 22.57
C CYS A 386 -32.40 8.84 21.73
N LEU A 387 -32.27 10.00 22.38
CA LEU A 387 -32.27 11.31 21.71
C LEU A 387 -31.07 11.47 20.76
N ILE A 388 -29.88 11.04 21.19
CA ILE A 388 -28.68 11.10 20.35
C ILE A 388 -28.78 10.10 19.19
N GLY A 389 -29.31 8.90 19.42
CA GLY A 389 -29.57 7.92 18.37
C GLY A 389 -30.53 8.44 17.29
N GLN A 390 -31.57 9.18 17.70
CA GLN A 390 -32.49 9.86 16.77
C GLN A 390 -31.77 10.95 15.96
N LYS A 391 -30.92 11.75 16.62
CA LYS A 391 -30.08 12.76 15.95
C LYS A 391 -29.13 12.14 14.92
N ALA A 392 -28.60 10.95 15.19
CA ALA A 392 -27.80 10.19 14.24
C ALA A 392 -28.61 9.78 13.00
N GLN A 393 -29.85 9.32 13.19
CA GLN A 393 -30.74 8.88 12.12
C GLN A 393 -31.17 10.03 11.20
N SER A 394 -31.27 11.26 11.72
CA SER A 394 -31.62 12.44 10.91
C SER A 394 -30.46 12.96 10.06
N GLN A 395 -29.22 12.49 10.27
CA GLN A 395 -28.08 12.89 9.46
C GLN A 395 -28.12 12.24 8.07
N ARG A 396 -27.83 13.03 7.03
CA ARG A 396 -27.64 12.51 5.67
C ARG A 396 -26.27 11.84 5.54
N ASN A 397 -26.27 10.57 5.17
CA ASN A 397 -25.04 9.79 4.98
C ASN A 397 -24.61 9.83 3.50
N ARG A 398 -23.63 10.69 3.18
CA ARG A 398 -23.04 10.82 1.82
C ARG A 398 -21.74 10.03 1.63
N GLY A 399 -21.39 9.13 2.55
CA GLY A 399 -20.15 8.35 2.51
C GLY A 399 -20.16 7.20 1.48
N SER A 400 -18.99 6.56 1.34
CA SER A 400 -18.79 5.36 0.52
C SER A 400 -19.73 4.20 0.91
N LEU A 401 -19.83 3.18 0.06
CA LEU A 401 -20.66 1.99 0.37
C LEU A 401 -20.22 1.31 1.67
N SER A 402 -18.91 1.18 1.89
CA SER A 402 -18.33 0.61 3.11
C SER A 402 -18.67 1.45 4.34
N SER A 403 -18.52 2.77 4.25
CA SER A 403 -18.92 3.72 5.30
C SER A 403 -20.40 3.60 5.65
N ARG A 404 -21.29 3.51 4.65
CA ARG A 404 -22.73 3.31 4.87
C ARG A 404 -23.05 1.97 5.54
N GLN A 405 -22.35 0.90 5.19
CA GLN A 405 -22.49 -0.40 5.86
C GLN A 405 -21.98 -0.33 7.31
N ALA A 406 -20.87 0.35 7.57
CA ALA A 406 -20.34 0.55 8.92
C ALA A 406 -21.32 1.32 9.81
N ILE A 407 -21.96 2.37 9.29
CA ILE A 407 -23.00 3.13 10.01
C ILE A 407 -24.22 2.25 10.33
N LYS A 408 -24.66 1.42 9.38
CA LYS A 408 -25.77 0.46 9.62
C LYS A 408 -25.43 -0.48 10.78
N ARG A 409 -24.20 -0.99 10.84
CA ARG A 409 -23.70 -1.81 11.96
C ARG A 409 -23.71 -1.04 13.28
N LEU A 410 -23.21 0.20 13.30
CA LEU A 410 -23.23 1.03 14.52
C LEU A 410 -24.65 1.31 15.02
N ARG A 411 -25.60 1.57 14.11
CA ARG A 411 -27.02 1.71 14.43
C ARG A 411 -27.57 0.42 15.05
N HIS A 412 -27.26 -0.73 14.47
CA HIS A 412 -27.67 -2.02 15.00
C HIS A 412 -27.15 -2.24 16.42
N ASN A 413 -25.84 -2.02 16.65
CA ASN A 413 -25.22 -2.16 17.97
C ASN A 413 -25.88 -1.24 19.03
N TYR A 414 -26.16 0.01 18.66
CA TYR A 414 -26.92 0.94 19.50
C TYR A 414 -28.32 0.40 19.86
N LEU A 415 -29.09 -0.07 18.86
CA LEU A 415 -30.43 -0.60 19.10
C LEU A 415 -30.42 -1.86 19.96
N VAL A 416 -29.39 -2.69 19.86
CA VAL A 416 -29.20 -3.85 20.74
C VAL A 416 -29.05 -3.39 22.20
N LEU A 417 -28.23 -2.37 22.48
CA LEU A 417 -28.07 -1.83 23.85
C LEU A 417 -29.40 -1.30 24.41
N VAL A 418 -30.15 -0.54 23.60
CA VAL A 418 -31.47 -0.03 23.98
C VAL A 418 -32.43 -1.17 24.34
N LYS A 419 -32.51 -2.19 23.49
CA LYS A 419 -33.37 -3.36 23.71
C LYS A 419 -32.97 -4.13 24.97
N ASN A 420 -31.68 -4.40 25.15
CA ASN A 420 -31.18 -5.15 26.29
C ASN A 420 -31.48 -4.46 27.61
N TYR A 421 -31.37 -3.14 27.67
CA TYR A 421 -31.71 -2.37 28.85
C TYR A 421 -33.19 -2.47 29.21
N ILE A 422 -34.09 -2.32 28.23
CA ILE A 422 -35.54 -2.48 28.45
C ILE A 422 -35.88 -3.90 28.94
N ILE A 423 -35.29 -4.92 28.31
CA ILE A 423 -35.48 -6.33 28.69
C ILE A 423 -35.01 -6.56 30.13
N LYS A 424 -33.86 -6.00 30.52
CA LYS A 424 -33.35 -6.08 31.88
C LYS A 424 -34.35 -5.53 32.90
N VAL A 425 -34.87 -4.32 32.68
CA VAL A 425 -35.87 -3.70 33.57
C VAL A 425 -37.19 -4.49 33.61
N PHE A 426 -37.62 -5.03 32.46
CA PHE A 426 -38.79 -5.91 32.40
C PHE A 426 -38.59 -7.19 33.22
N ASN A 427 -37.41 -7.82 33.13
CA ASN A 427 -37.08 -9.04 33.88
C ASN A 427 -36.97 -8.80 35.39
N GLN A 428 -36.64 -7.58 35.83
CA GLN A 428 -36.73 -7.15 37.22
C GLN A 428 -38.19 -6.97 37.71
N ARG A 429 -39.19 -7.31 36.89
CA ARG A 429 -40.63 -7.16 37.15
C ARG A 429 -41.11 -5.73 37.36
N ASN A 430 -40.31 -4.73 36.95
CA ASN A 430 -40.71 -3.33 36.99
C ASN A 430 -41.46 -2.94 35.70
N LEU A 431 -42.70 -3.41 35.57
CA LEU A 431 -43.51 -3.25 34.35
C LEU A 431 -43.80 -1.78 34.01
N SER A 432 -44.05 -0.95 35.02
CA SER A 432 -44.32 0.49 34.81
C SER A 432 -43.11 1.18 34.16
N ARG A 433 -41.91 0.95 34.69
CA ARG A 433 -40.67 1.49 34.14
C ARG A 433 -40.38 0.92 32.76
N ALA A 434 -40.55 -0.38 32.54
CA ALA A 434 -40.38 -1.00 31.22
C ALA A 434 -41.32 -0.40 30.16
N LYS A 435 -42.60 -0.16 30.50
CA LYS A 435 -43.61 0.51 29.63
C LYS A 435 -43.21 1.95 29.29
N LYS A 436 -42.65 2.69 30.25
CA LYS A 436 -42.10 4.05 30.03
C LYS A 436 -40.90 4.00 29.07
N LEU A 437 -39.91 3.16 29.34
CA LEU A 437 -38.68 3.07 28.54
C LEU A 437 -38.94 2.63 27.09
N ILE A 438 -39.80 1.64 26.86
CA ILE A 438 -40.15 1.21 25.49
C ILE A 438 -40.88 2.30 24.70
N SER A 439 -41.69 3.13 25.37
CA SER A 439 -42.37 4.26 24.74
C SER A 439 -41.39 5.33 24.29
N ILE A 440 -40.37 5.64 25.11
CA ILE A 440 -39.27 6.56 24.75
C ILE A 440 -38.48 6.01 23.55
N ALA A 441 -38.12 4.72 23.58
CA ALA A 441 -37.36 4.09 22.50
C ALA A 441 -38.12 4.09 21.16
N LEU A 442 -39.43 3.81 21.17
CA LEU A 442 -40.26 3.85 19.97
C LEU A 442 -40.54 5.25 19.44
N LYS A 443 -40.60 6.27 20.32
CA LYS A 443 -40.71 7.67 19.88
C LYS A 443 -39.49 8.09 19.04
N THR A 444 -38.31 7.59 19.40
CA THR A 444 -37.05 7.92 18.74
C THR A 444 -36.68 6.96 17.60
N ASN A 445 -37.22 5.73 17.61
CA ASN A 445 -36.91 4.66 16.65
C ASN A 445 -38.17 3.96 16.14
N SER A 446 -39.17 4.73 15.69
CA SER A 446 -40.52 4.25 15.36
C SER A 446 -40.58 3.14 14.32
N SER A 447 -39.61 3.09 13.41
CA SER A 447 -39.54 2.08 12.35
C SER A 447 -38.98 0.73 12.82
N ASP A 448 -38.40 0.64 14.02
CA ASP A 448 -37.74 -0.61 14.46
C ASP A 448 -38.77 -1.73 14.72
N ARG A 449 -38.52 -2.91 14.15
CA ARG A 449 -39.43 -4.06 14.25
C ARG A 449 -39.34 -4.72 15.63
N ASP A 450 -38.14 -4.88 16.15
CA ASP A 450 -37.88 -5.62 17.39
C ASP A 450 -38.43 -4.85 18.59
N LEU A 451 -38.28 -3.52 18.63
CA LEU A 451 -38.88 -2.68 19.66
C LEU A 451 -40.41 -2.77 19.64
N ARG A 452 -41.04 -2.86 18.47
CA ARG A 452 -42.51 -3.04 18.39
C ARG A 452 -42.95 -4.39 18.92
N GLN A 453 -42.21 -5.46 18.63
CA GLN A 453 -42.47 -6.78 19.20
C GLN A 453 -42.25 -6.80 20.72
N LEU A 454 -41.19 -6.16 21.20
CA LEU A 454 -40.91 -6.03 22.64
C LEU A 454 -42.02 -5.27 23.37
N LYS A 455 -42.55 -4.18 22.77
CA LYS A 455 -43.73 -3.48 23.28
C LYS A 455 -44.91 -4.42 23.45
N GLN A 456 -45.25 -5.22 22.43
CA GLN A 456 -46.38 -6.16 22.52
C GLN A 456 -46.19 -7.16 23.68
N LYS A 457 -44.97 -7.66 23.90
CA LYS A 457 -44.67 -8.56 25.03
C LYS A 457 -44.83 -7.87 26.39
N ILE A 458 -44.29 -6.65 26.54
CA ILE A 458 -44.36 -5.90 27.80
C ILE A 458 -45.79 -5.50 28.15
N PHE A 459 -46.64 -5.21 27.17
CA PHE A 459 -48.02 -4.79 27.40
C PHE A 459 -49.01 -5.94 27.58
N ARG A 460 -48.62 -7.19 27.28
CA ARG A 460 -49.41 -8.41 27.57
C ARG A 460 -49.26 -8.90 29.01
N ASN A 461 -48.21 -8.47 29.70
CA ASN A 461 -47.99 -8.71 31.13
C ASN A 461 -48.35 -7.43 31.92
#